data_AF-A0A7Y8TIZ7-F1
#
_entry.id   AF-A0A7Y8TIZ7-F1
#
_cell.length_a   1.000
_cell.length_b   1.000
_cell.length_c   1.000
_cell.angle_alpha   90.00
_cell.angle_beta   90.00
_cell.angle_gamma   90.00
#
_symmetry.space_group_name_H-M   'P 1'
#
loop_
_entity.id
_entity.type
_entity.pdbx_description
1 polymer ?
#
loop_
_entity_poly.entity_id
_entity_poly.type
_entity_poly.pdbx_seq_one_letter_code
_entity_poly.pdbx_strand_id
1 'polypeptide(L)'
;MTSERIYSMVGNSMNPTLLEPMILETIRVDRYYLGDVIVFKNKSEKAVVHRIIKLTQTGFITRGDNNLIDDEPIIYDDIVGKVVAAFRGEKRYKVHCYKYGYLLHHYLQIRKILLQYFLFLFTFGYRLLSRLGIFIKLLPNKYKPRIIQYKREQAHLYIGKILVGRYDVRCHRWIIYRPWRIFIDEKLLPIPNA
;
A
#
# COMPACT_ATOMS: atom_id res chain seq x y z
N MET A 1 -5.48 2.34 40.47
CA MET A 1 -4.73 3.41 39.78
C MET A 1 -4.27 2.88 38.43
N THR A 2 -4.88 3.32 37.34
CA THR A 2 -4.40 3.03 35.98
C THR A 2 -3.13 3.83 35.74
N SER A 3 -1.97 3.17 35.71
CA SER A 3 -0.72 3.85 35.35
C SER A 3 -0.68 4.09 33.85
N GLU A 4 -0.80 5.35 33.43
CA GLU A 4 -0.60 5.75 32.05
C GLU A 4 0.90 5.78 31.71
N ARG A 5 1.26 5.20 30.57
CA ARG A 5 2.63 5.22 30.05
C ARG A 5 2.64 5.66 28.60
N ILE A 6 3.67 6.39 28.24
CA ILE A 6 3.86 6.94 26.91
C ILE A 6 4.98 6.18 26.20
N TYR A 7 4.71 5.68 24.99
CA TYR A 7 5.70 4.96 24.17
C TYR A 7 5.88 5.66 22.81
N SER A 8 7.11 5.79 22.34
CA SER A 8 7.35 6.17 20.94
C SER A 8 7.32 4.94 20.05
N MET A 9 6.54 5.00 18.98
CA MET A 9 6.40 3.92 18.01
C MET A 9 6.98 4.33 16.67
N VAL A 10 7.86 3.46 16.16
CA VAL A 10 8.53 3.56 14.86
C VAL A 10 8.37 2.19 14.21
N GLY A 11 7.99 2.15 12.94
CA GLY A 11 7.69 0.95 12.18
C GLY A 11 6.35 1.03 11.44
N ASN A 12 6.29 0.37 10.29
CA ASN A 12 5.11 0.32 9.43
C ASN A 12 4.21 -0.92 9.67
N SER A 13 4.48 -1.72 10.70
CA SER A 13 3.78 -3.00 10.95
C SER A 13 2.32 -2.82 11.31
N MET A 14 1.95 -1.66 11.87
CA MET A 14 0.57 -1.30 12.21
C MET A 14 -0.11 -0.39 11.19
N ASN A 15 0.52 -0.13 10.04
CA ASN A 15 -0.13 0.61 8.97
C ASN A 15 -1.36 -0.17 8.46
N PRO A 16 -2.47 0.49 8.11
CA PRO A 16 -2.72 1.94 8.17
C PRO A 16 -3.31 2.44 9.50
N THR A 17 -3.52 1.57 10.50
CA THR A 17 -4.17 1.92 11.77
C THR A 17 -3.34 2.91 12.59
N LEU A 18 -2.03 2.68 12.68
CA LEU A 18 -1.07 3.55 13.35
C LEU A 18 0.05 3.87 12.37
N LEU A 19 0.30 5.16 12.14
CA LEU A 19 1.31 5.64 11.19
C LEU A 19 2.58 6.03 11.94
N GLU A 20 3.74 5.66 11.41
CA GLU A 20 5.01 6.09 11.98
C GLU A 20 5.38 7.54 11.59
N PRO A 21 6.07 8.30 12.47
CA PRO A 21 6.21 8.06 13.90
C PRO A 21 4.96 8.51 14.68
N MET A 22 4.61 7.79 15.74
CA MET A 22 3.51 8.16 16.64
C MET A 22 3.88 7.94 18.10
N ILE A 23 3.35 8.79 18.98
CA ILE A 23 3.43 8.62 20.43
C ILE A 23 2.17 7.87 20.88
N LEU A 24 2.32 6.81 21.66
CA LEU A 24 1.22 5.94 22.09
C LEU A 24 0.92 6.17 23.56
N GLU A 25 -0.36 6.40 23.85
CA GLU A 25 -0.91 6.41 25.21
C GLU A 25 -1.37 5.00 25.55
N THR A 26 -0.75 4.45 26.59
CA THR A 26 -0.99 3.08 27.03
C THR A 26 -1.46 3.01 28.47
N ILE A 27 -2.37 2.08 28.74
CA ILE A 27 -2.89 1.80 30.08
C ILE A 27 -2.71 0.32 30.40
N ARG A 28 -2.43 0.00 31.66
CA ARG A 28 -2.62 -1.36 32.17
C ARG A 28 -4.08 -1.59 32.53
N VAL A 29 -4.59 -2.74 32.11
CA VAL A 29 -5.96 -3.21 32.36
C VAL A 29 -5.90 -4.64 32.89
N ASP A 30 -6.93 -5.06 33.61
CA ASP A 30 -7.00 -6.42 34.19
C ASP A 30 -7.34 -7.49 33.15
N ARG A 31 -7.92 -7.09 32.02
CA ARG A 31 -8.34 -7.99 30.94
C ARG A 31 -8.10 -7.37 29.57
N TYR A 32 -7.52 -8.18 28.69
CA TYR A 32 -7.30 -7.86 27.28
C TYR A 32 -8.21 -8.72 26.41
N TYR A 33 -8.61 -8.18 25.27
CA TYR A 33 -9.61 -8.81 24.41
C TYR A 33 -9.14 -8.88 22.95
N LEU A 34 -9.77 -9.78 22.19
CA LEU A 34 -9.59 -9.83 20.74
C LEU A 34 -9.82 -8.46 20.10
N GLY A 35 -8.88 -8.06 19.26
CA GLY A 35 -8.89 -6.78 18.57
C GLY A 35 -8.27 -5.62 19.36
N ASP A 36 -7.83 -5.82 20.60
CA ASP A 36 -7.05 -4.81 21.33
C ASP A 36 -5.66 -4.65 20.72
N VAL A 37 -5.17 -3.41 20.66
CA VAL A 37 -3.77 -3.12 20.30
C VAL A 37 -2.99 -3.00 21.60
N ILE A 38 -1.90 -3.73 21.71
CA ILE A 38 -1.07 -3.79 22.92
C ILE A 38 0.38 -3.50 22.58
N VAL A 39 1.08 -2.93 23.56
CA VAL A 39 2.54 -2.91 23.62
C VAL A 39 2.96 -4.08 24.48
N PHE A 40 3.85 -4.92 23.98
CA PHE A 40 4.40 -6.07 24.70
C PHE A 40 5.89 -6.21 24.41
N LYS A 41 6.59 -6.98 25.23
CA LYS A 41 7.96 -7.39 24.93
C LYS A 41 7.96 -8.73 24.22
N ASN A 42 8.63 -8.82 23.07
CA ASN A 42 8.84 -10.11 22.42
C ASN A 42 9.96 -10.91 23.12
N LYS A 43 10.21 -12.15 22.68
CA LYS A 43 11.27 -13.01 23.23
C LYS A 43 12.68 -12.41 23.18
N SER A 44 12.90 -11.39 22.36
CA SER A 44 14.17 -10.65 22.28
C SER A 44 14.17 -9.38 23.14
N GLU A 45 13.22 -9.26 24.08
CA GLU A 45 13.02 -8.09 24.96
C GLU A 45 12.74 -6.77 24.22
N LYS A 46 12.39 -6.83 22.93
CA LYS A 46 12.05 -5.65 22.14
C LYS A 46 10.57 -5.30 22.33
N ALA A 47 10.29 -4.02 22.53
CA ALA A 47 8.92 -3.51 22.56
C ALA A 47 8.30 -3.61 21.16
N VAL A 48 7.17 -4.30 21.08
CA VAL A 48 6.39 -4.52 19.85
C VAL A 48 4.97 -4.03 20.09
N VAL A 49 4.38 -3.41 19.08
CA VAL A 49 3.01 -2.87 19.13
C VAL A 49 2.17 -3.59 18.09
N HIS A 50 1.34 -4.55 18.49
CA HIS A 50 0.49 -5.30 17.56
C HIS A 50 -0.91 -5.55 18.13
N ARG A 51 -1.82 -6.04 17.27
CA ARG A 51 -3.20 -6.34 17.64
C ARG A 51 -3.35 -7.78 18.08
N ILE A 52 -4.08 -8.02 19.16
CA ILE A 52 -4.48 -9.36 19.60
C ILE A 52 -5.48 -9.93 18.57
N ILE A 53 -5.13 -11.04 17.96
CA ILE A 53 -5.98 -11.72 16.96
C ILE A 53 -6.47 -13.08 17.42
N LYS A 54 -5.84 -13.68 18.45
CA LYS A 54 -6.27 -14.94 19.04
C LYS A 54 -5.95 -14.96 20.53
N LEU A 55 -6.86 -15.53 21.31
CA LEU A 55 -6.66 -15.83 22.73
C LEU A 55 -6.12 -17.26 22.86
N THR A 56 -5.14 -17.47 23.74
CA THR A 56 -4.62 -18.80 24.09
C THR A 56 -4.94 -19.10 25.56
N GLN A 57 -4.57 -20.29 26.05
CA GLN A 57 -4.78 -20.64 27.46
C GLN A 57 -3.97 -19.76 28.42
N THR A 58 -2.77 -19.34 28.00
CA THR A 58 -1.79 -18.64 28.85
C THR A 58 -1.52 -17.20 28.42
N GLY A 59 -2.10 -16.77 27.30
CA GLY A 59 -1.91 -15.42 26.78
C GLY A 59 -2.54 -15.22 25.41
N PHE A 60 -1.74 -14.78 24.44
CA PHE A 60 -2.25 -14.18 23.21
C PHE A 60 -1.37 -14.49 22.01
N ILE A 61 -1.97 -14.49 20.82
CA ILE A 61 -1.24 -14.35 19.56
C ILE A 61 -1.60 -12.99 18.99
N THR A 62 -0.56 -12.25 18.60
CA THR A 62 -0.68 -10.92 18.03
C THR A 62 -0.29 -10.90 16.56
N ARG A 63 -0.72 -9.87 15.84
CA ARG A 63 -0.30 -9.60 14.47
C ARG A 63 -0.36 -8.10 14.21
N GLY A 64 0.63 -7.58 13.49
CA GLY A 64 0.59 -6.22 12.96
C GLY A 64 -0.50 -6.05 11.90
N ASP A 65 -1.21 -4.92 11.89
CA ASP A 65 -2.29 -4.67 10.91
C ASP A 65 -1.80 -4.68 9.45
N ASN A 66 -0.50 -4.46 9.21
CA ASN A 66 0.15 -4.57 7.91
C ASN A 66 0.80 -5.94 7.63
N ASN A 67 0.90 -6.80 8.64
CA ASN A 67 1.62 -8.07 8.55
C ASN A 67 0.69 -9.18 8.05
N LEU A 68 1.26 -10.15 7.31
CA LEU A 68 0.54 -11.34 6.84
C LEU A 68 0.75 -12.56 7.75
N ILE A 69 1.77 -12.51 8.61
CA ILE A 69 2.21 -13.62 9.46
C ILE A 69 1.96 -13.23 10.92
N ASP A 70 1.49 -14.20 11.70
CA ASP A 70 1.31 -14.08 13.14
C ASP A 70 2.63 -13.96 13.86
N ASP A 71 2.63 -13.21 14.95
CA ASP A 71 3.74 -13.26 15.89
C ASP A 71 3.71 -14.60 16.65
N GLU A 72 4.83 -14.93 17.29
CA GLU A 72 4.86 -16.03 18.24
C GLU A 72 3.91 -15.75 19.43
N PRO A 73 3.34 -16.80 20.05
CA PRO A 73 2.50 -16.63 21.23
C PRO A 73 3.25 -15.90 22.35
N ILE A 74 2.56 -14.96 23.00
CA ILE A 74 3.04 -14.22 24.16
C ILE A 74 2.20 -14.55 25.40
N ILE A 75 2.78 -14.38 26.58
CA ILE A 75 2.05 -14.53 27.84
C ILE A 75 1.54 -13.17 28.34
N TYR A 76 0.63 -13.20 29.32
CA TYR A 76 0.06 -11.99 29.90
C TYR A 76 1.13 -11.05 30.48
N ASP A 77 2.17 -11.61 31.10
CA ASP A 77 3.22 -10.85 31.78
C ASP A 77 4.13 -10.07 30.81
N ASP A 78 4.19 -10.49 29.54
CA ASP A 78 4.92 -9.77 28.50
C ASP A 78 4.24 -8.44 28.13
N ILE A 79 2.96 -8.27 28.49
CA ILE A 79 2.17 -7.10 28.14
C ILE A 79 2.58 -5.92 29.00
N VAL A 80 3.02 -4.88 28.31
CA VAL A 80 3.38 -3.60 28.89
C VAL A 80 2.13 -2.75 29.11
N GLY A 81 1.22 -2.72 28.14
CA GLY A 81 -0.07 -2.05 28.26
C GLY A 81 -0.91 -2.06 26.98
N LYS A 82 -2.19 -1.74 27.11
CA LYS A 82 -3.14 -1.53 26.01
C LYS A 82 -3.00 -0.13 25.44
N VAL A 83 -2.89 -0.01 24.12
CA VAL A 83 -2.90 1.27 23.41
C VAL A 83 -4.33 1.76 23.29
N VAL A 84 -4.63 2.92 23.87
CA VAL A 84 -5.97 3.55 23.83
C VAL A 84 -6.02 4.75 22.89
N ALA A 85 -4.89 5.43 22.71
CA ALA A 85 -4.76 6.52 21.77
C ALA A 85 -3.34 6.63 21.22
N ALA A 86 -3.22 7.34 20.11
CA ALA A 86 -1.95 7.67 19.48
C ALA A 86 -1.91 9.15 19.10
N PHE A 87 -0.74 9.76 19.13
CA PHE A 87 -0.54 11.18 18.89
C PHE A 87 0.45 11.38 17.75
N ARG A 88 0.12 12.34 16.87
CA ARG A 88 1.01 12.82 15.81
C ARG A 88 1.01 14.35 15.84
N GLY A 89 2.09 14.93 16.36
CA GLY A 89 2.07 16.32 16.80
C GLY A 89 1.02 16.51 17.89
N GLU A 90 0.18 17.54 17.76
CA GLU A 90 -0.90 17.86 18.71
C GLU A 90 -2.18 17.03 18.50
N LYS A 91 -2.28 16.28 17.39
CA LYS A 91 -3.49 15.54 17.05
C LYS A 91 -3.53 14.19 17.78
N ARG A 92 -4.59 13.97 18.56
CA ARG A 92 -4.91 12.68 19.20
C ARG A 92 -5.84 11.85 18.33
N TYR A 93 -5.46 10.60 18.10
CA TYR A 93 -6.21 9.60 17.34
C TYR A 93 -6.67 8.50 18.29
N LYS A 94 -7.97 8.19 18.25
CA LYS A 94 -8.51 7.06 19.02
C LYS A 94 -8.12 5.76 18.34
N VAL A 95 -7.58 4.82 19.11
CA VAL A 95 -7.29 3.47 18.61
C VAL A 95 -8.53 2.60 18.78
N HIS A 96 -9.00 2.00 17.68
CA HIS A 96 -10.14 1.09 17.73
C HIS A 96 -9.73 -0.24 18.36
N CYS A 97 -10.41 -0.62 19.43
CA CYS A 97 -10.18 -1.81 20.23
C CYS A 97 -11.35 -2.81 20.10
N TYR A 98 -11.22 -3.98 20.72
CA TYR A 98 -12.28 -5.01 20.78
C TYR A 98 -12.82 -5.43 19.39
N LYS A 99 -14.12 -5.77 19.31
CA LYS A 99 -14.81 -6.21 18.08
C LYS A 99 -14.65 -5.23 16.92
N TYR A 100 -14.75 -3.92 17.17
CA TYR A 100 -14.57 -2.92 16.10
C TYR A 100 -13.14 -2.91 15.56
N GLY A 101 -12.14 -2.97 16.43
CA GLY A 101 -10.73 -3.10 16.03
C GLY A 101 -10.48 -4.38 15.23
N TYR A 102 -11.09 -5.49 15.66
CA TYR A 102 -10.98 -6.78 14.97
C TYR A 102 -11.62 -6.76 13.57
N LEU A 103 -12.84 -6.21 13.43
CA LEU A 103 -13.51 -6.06 12.14
C LEU A 103 -12.73 -5.14 11.20
N LEU A 104 -12.22 -4.02 11.71
CA LEU A 104 -11.38 -3.10 10.94
C LEU A 104 -10.12 -3.82 10.44
N HIS A 105 -9.44 -4.58 11.29
CA HIS A 105 -8.27 -5.38 10.87
C HIS A 105 -8.60 -6.32 9.71
N HIS A 106 -9.70 -7.08 9.80
CA HIS A 106 -10.11 -8.02 8.76
C HIS A 106 -10.46 -7.30 7.45
N TYR A 107 -11.19 -6.19 7.54
CA TYR A 107 -11.50 -5.36 6.38
C TYR A 107 -10.22 -4.85 5.69
N LEU A 108 -9.24 -4.36 6.46
CA LEU A 108 -7.98 -3.86 5.93
C LEU A 108 -7.17 -4.95 5.23
N GLN A 109 -7.13 -6.16 5.79
CA GLN A 109 -6.46 -7.32 5.19
C GLN A 109 -7.12 -7.73 3.86
N ILE A 110 -8.46 -7.87 3.86
CA ILE A 110 -9.22 -8.22 2.65
C ILE A 110 -9.02 -7.15 1.57
N ARG A 111 -9.11 -5.87 1.92
CA ARG A 111 -8.88 -4.75 0.99
C ARG A 111 -7.48 -4.79 0.38
N LYS A 112 -6.44 -5.08 1.17
CA LYS A 112 -5.05 -5.20 0.70
C LYS A 112 -4.91 -6.32 -0.33
N ILE A 113 -5.46 -7.50 -0.02
CA ILE A 113 -5.44 -8.65 -0.92
C ILE A 113 -6.20 -8.33 -2.21
N LEU A 114 -7.41 -7.77 -2.11
CA LEU A 114 -8.23 -7.38 -3.26
C LEU A 114 -7.52 -6.35 -4.15
N LEU A 115 -6.85 -5.35 -3.57
CA LEU A 115 -6.07 -4.38 -4.34
C LEU A 115 -4.90 -5.02 -5.07
N GLN A 116 -4.20 -5.97 -4.44
CA GLN A 116 -3.12 -6.71 -5.09
C GLN A 116 -3.65 -7.53 -6.28
N TYR A 117 -4.75 -8.27 -6.09
CA TYR A 117 -5.40 -9.00 -7.18
C TYR A 117 -5.92 -8.05 -8.27
N PHE A 118 -6.50 -6.91 -7.91
CA PHE A 118 -6.98 -5.92 -8.86
C PHE A 118 -5.83 -5.35 -9.71
N LEU A 119 -4.71 -4.98 -9.09
CA LEU A 119 -3.53 -4.50 -9.81
C LEU A 119 -2.92 -5.59 -10.70
N PHE A 120 -2.94 -6.86 -10.25
CA PHE A 120 -2.52 -8.00 -11.05
C PHE A 120 -3.43 -8.20 -12.27
N LEU A 121 -4.75 -8.26 -12.07
CA LEU A 121 -5.76 -8.38 -13.14
C LEU A 121 -5.67 -7.19 -14.09
N PHE A 122 -5.54 -5.97 -13.57
CA PHE A 122 -5.40 -4.77 -14.38
C PHE A 122 -4.13 -4.82 -15.22
N THR A 123 -3.00 -5.24 -14.64
CA THR A 123 -1.74 -5.38 -15.38
C THR A 123 -1.81 -6.49 -16.45
N PHE A 124 -2.51 -7.59 -16.15
CA PHE A 124 -2.76 -8.66 -17.10
C PHE A 124 -3.69 -8.21 -18.24
N GLY A 125 -4.85 -7.64 -17.89
CA GLY A 125 -5.81 -7.08 -18.83
C GLY A 125 -5.19 -6.00 -19.71
N TYR A 126 -4.42 -5.08 -19.12
CA TYR A 126 -3.66 -4.08 -19.86
C TYR A 126 -2.69 -4.70 -20.88
N ARG A 127 -1.93 -5.74 -20.48
CA ARG A 127 -1.02 -6.45 -21.39
C ARG A 127 -1.78 -7.15 -22.52
N LEU A 128 -2.91 -7.77 -22.24
CA LEU A 128 -3.75 -8.43 -23.23
C LEU A 128 -4.36 -7.42 -24.21
N LEU A 129 -5.00 -6.37 -23.69
CA LEU A 129 -5.60 -5.29 -24.49
C LEU A 129 -4.57 -4.58 -25.35
N SER A 130 -3.36 -4.33 -24.83
CA SER A 130 -2.25 -3.75 -25.59
C SER A 130 -1.76 -4.67 -26.72
N ARG A 131 -1.81 -6.00 -26.56
CA ARG A 131 -1.44 -6.96 -27.62
C ARG A 131 -2.52 -7.11 -28.68
N LEU A 132 -3.80 -7.07 -28.29
CA LEU A 132 -4.91 -7.27 -29.22
C LEU A 132 -5.15 -6.07 -30.14
N GLY A 133 -4.71 -4.86 -29.75
CA GLY A 133 -4.79 -3.66 -30.59
C GLY A 133 -6.23 -3.20 -30.92
N ILE A 134 -7.23 -3.71 -30.20
CA ILE A 134 -8.67 -3.44 -30.44
C ILE A 134 -8.95 -1.93 -30.37
N PHE A 135 -8.34 -1.25 -29.39
CA PHE A 135 -8.54 0.19 -29.17
C PHE A 135 -7.84 1.08 -30.20
N ILE A 136 -6.84 0.57 -30.92
CA ILE A 136 -6.22 1.29 -32.04
C ILE A 136 -7.21 1.38 -33.20
N LYS A 137 -7.95 0.29 -33.48
CA LYS A 137 -8.95 0.24 -34.56
C LYS A 137 -10.19 1.08 -34.26
N LEU A 138 -10.58 1.19 -33.00
CA LEU A 138 -11.73 2.00 -32.56
C LEU A 138 -11.43 3.49 -32.36
N LEU A 139 -10.18 3.93 -32.54
CA LEU A 139 -9.78 5.30 -32.22
C LEU A 139 -10.31 6.30 -33.26
N PRO A 140 -11.13 7.31 -32.86
CA PRO A 140 -11.54 8.39 -33.75
C PRO A 140 -10.32 9.12 -34.34
N ASN A 141 -10.43 9.58 -35.59
CA ASN A 141 -9.34 10.22 -36.34
C ASN A 141 -8.68 11.40 -35.58
N LYS A 142 -9.44 12.10 -34.73
CA LYS A 142 -8.97 13.21 -33.87
C LYS A 142 -7.96 12.82 -32.79
N TYR A 143 -7.89 11.54 -32.42
CA TYR A 143 -6.98 11.03 -31.40
C TYR A 143 -5.81 10.23 -32.00
N LYS A 144 -5.65 10.25 -33.33
CA LYS A 144 -4.45 9.66 -33.95
C LYS A 144 -3.19 10.34 -33.39
N PRO A 145 -2.16 9.56 -33.05
CA PRO A 145 -0.93 10.11 -32.53
C PRO A 145 -0.30 11.09 -33.53
N ARG A 146 0.10 12.25 -33.03
CA ARG A 146 0.87 13.26 -33.78
C ARG A 146 2.29 13.26 -33.26
N ILE A 147 3.24 13.22 -34.17
CA ILE A 147 4.67 13.26 -33.84
C ILE A 147 5.11 14.72 -33.94
N ILE A 148 5.74 15.22 -32.89
CA ILE A 148 6.37 16.54 -32.87
C ILE A 148 7.87 16.31 -32.70
N GLN A 149 8.62 16.60 -33.76
CA GLN A 149 10.08 16.53 -33.75
C GLN A 149 10.65 17.90 -33.39
N TYR A 150 11.50 17.95 -32.38
CA TYR A 150 12.26 19.15 -32.03
C TYR A 150 13.67 19.09 -32.63
N LYS A 151 14.36 20.24 -32.68
CA LYS A 151 15.71 20.34 -33.25
C LYS A 151 16.64 19.22 -32.77
N ARG A 152 17.14 18.48 -33.76
CA ARG A 152 18.30 17.58 -33.81
C ARG A 152 18.38 16.30 -32.99
N GLU A 153 17.55 15.98 -32.00
CA GLU A 153 17.72 14.67 -31.31
C GLU A 153 16.55 14.17 -30.45
N GLN A 154 15.43 14.89 -30.40
CA GLN A 154 14.32 14.52 -29.51
C GLN A 154 12.99 14.59 -30.25
N ALA A 155 12.38 13.42 -30.46
CA ALA A 155 11.03 13.31 -30.96
C ALA A 155 10.09 12.92 -29.82
N HIS A 156 8.98 13.64 -29.72
CA HIS A 156 7.94 13.41 -28.73
C HIS A 156 6.65 13.01 -29.44
N LEU A 157 5.94 12.05 -28.85
CA LEU A 157 4.68 11.52 -29.35
C LEU A 157 3.54 12.13 -28.53
N TYR A 158 2.56 12.73 -29.21
CA TYR A 158 1.39 13.35 -28.58
C TYR A 158 0.08 12.73 -29.08
N ILE A 159 -0.90 12.61 -28.18
CA ILE A 159 -2.30 12.39 -28.54
C ILE A 159 -3.07 13.64 -28.10
N GLY A 160 -3.57 14.42 -29.07
CA GLY A 160 -4.11 15.75 -28.78
C GLY A 160 -3.05 16.66 -28.17
N LYS A 161 -3.23 17.03 -26.89
CA LYS A 161 -2.27 17.85 -26.10
C LYS A 161 -1.45 17.04 -25.09
N ILE A 162 -1.67 15.72 -25.01
CA ILE A 162 -1.06 14.86 -23.99
C ILE A 162 0.22 14.24 -24.55
N LEU A 163 1.34 14.37 -23.84
CA LEU A 163 2.58 13.67 -24.15
C LEU A 163 2.42 12.18 -23.79
N VAL A 164 2.50 11.32 -24.79
CA VAL A 164 2.23 9.88 -24.64
C VAL A 164 3.46 9.00 -24.86
N GLY A 165 4.56 9.56 -25.38
CA GLY A 165 5.81 8.84 -25.53
C GLY A 165 6.95 9.72 -26.04
N ARG A 166 8.14 9.15 -26.08
CA ARG A 166 9.34 9.77 -26.66
C ARG A 166 10.12 8.77 -27.47
N TYR A 167 10.86 9.24 -28.46
CA TYR A 167 11.81 8.41 -29.19
C TYR A 167 13.14 8.35 -28.43
N ASP A 168 13.66 7.14 -28.21
CA ASP A 168 14.99 6.91 -27.66
C ASP A 168 15.97 6.68 -28.80
N VAL A 169 16.79 7.70 -29.09
CA VAL A 169 17.79 7.68 -30.16
C VAL A 169 18.86 6.61 -29.92
N ARG A 170 19.22 6.32 -28.66
CA ARG A 170 20.27 5.33 -28.36
C ARG A 170 19.80 3.92 -28.69
N CYS A 171 18.56 3.61 -28.32
CA CYS A 171 17.96 2.30 -28.52
C CYS A 171 17.14 2.18 -29.81
N HIS A 172 17.12 3.21 -30.65
CA HIS A 172 16.38 3.30 -31.91
C HIS A 172 14.90 2.86 -31.79
N ARG A 173 14.23 3.20 -30.67
CA ARG A 173 12.87 2.74 -30.38
C ARG A 173 12.00 3.80 -29.71
N TRP A 174 10.69 3.71 -29.93
CA TRP A 174 9.72 4.50 -29.20
C TRP A 174 9.52 3.97 -27.77
N ILE A 175 9.64 4.85 -26.79
CA ILE A 175 9.25 4.62 -25.40
C ILE A 175 7.87 5.23 -25.20
N ILE A 176 6.84 4.39 -25.15
CA ILE A 176 5.46 4.80 -24.90
C ILE A 176 5.17 4.71 -23.41
N TYR A 177 4.62 5.78 -22.84
CA TYR A 177 4.24 5.81 -21.43
C TYR A 177 2.95 5.02 -21.22
N ARG A 178 2.88 4.24 -20.13
CA ARG A 178 1.62 3.61 -19.73
C ARG A 178 0.62 4.70 -19.30
N PRO A 179 -0.68 4.57 -19.60
CA PRO A 179 -1.35 3.44 -20.24
C PRO A 179 -1.49 3.57 -21.78
N TRP A 180 -0.78 4.48 -22.44
CA TRP A 180 -1.04 4.86 -23.84
C TRP A 180 -0.71 3.79 -24.88
N ARG A 181 0.01 2.72 -24.48
CA ARG A 181 0.37 1.59 -25.36
C ARG A 181 -0.84 0.84 -25.94
N ILE A 182 -2.01 0.94 -25.32
CA ILE A 182 -3.24 0.33 -25.86
C ILE A 182 -3.81 1.08 -27.07
N PHE A 183 -3.41 2.33 -27.28
CA PHE A 183 -3.93 3.22 -28.32
C PHE A 183 -2.91 3.51 -29.43
N ILE A 184 -1.70 2.96 -29.33
CA ILE A 184 -0.58 3.28 -30.22
C ILE A 184 0.04 1.97 -30.71
N ASP A 185 0.10 1.80 -32.03
CA ASP A 185 0.84 0.70 -32.63
C ASP A 185 2.30 1.11 -32.83
N GLU A 186 3.22 0.51 -32.06
CA GLU A 186 4.67 0.75 -32.17
C GLU A 186 5.20 0.46 -33.59
N LYS A 187 4.59 -0.47 -34.34
CA LYS A 187 5.05 -0.85 -35.67
C LYS A 187 4.66 0.16 -36.76
N LEU A 188 3.60 0.93 -36.53
CA LEU A 188 3.11 1.94 -37.46
C LEU A 188 3.72 3.32 -37.21
N LEU A 189 4.45 3.49 -36.10
CA LEU A 189 5.11 4.76 -35.81
C LEU A 189 6.33 4.92 -36.73
N PRO A 190 6.41 6.04 -37.49
CA PRO A 190 7.60 6.33 -38.26
C PRO A 190 8.79 6.55 -37.33
N ILE A 191 9.98 6.19 -37.82
CA ILE A 191 11.24 6.44 -37.16
C ILE A 191 11.62 7.90 -37.43
N PRO A 192 11.78 8.75 -36.39
CA PRO A 192 12.22 10.13 -36.57
C PRO A 192 13.64 10.13 -37.14
N ASN A 193 13.76 10.49 -38.42
CA ASN A 193 14.95 10.50 -39.27
C ASN A 193 15.64 9.13 -39.47
N ALA A 194 15.28 8.51 -40.60
CA ALA A 194 16.27 8.38 -41.68
C ALA A 194 16.33 9.72 -42.43
#